data_AF-A0A944GKE7-F1
#
_entry.id   AF-A0A944GKE7-F1
#
_cell.length_a   1.000
_cell.length_b   1.000
_cell.length_c   1.000
_cell.angle_alpha   90.00
_cell.angle_beta   90.00
_cell.angle_gamma   90.00
#
_symmetry.space_group_name_H-M   'P 1'
#
loop_
_entity.id
_entity.type
_entity.pdbx_description
1 polymer ?
#
loop_
_entity_poly.entity_id
_entity_poly.type
_entity_poly.pdbx_seq_one_letter_code
_entity_poly.pdbx_strand_id
1 'polypeptide(L)'
;MKKALHIVLLSAMAWIASACSEQTFSNDAEGNFDALWTILDEHYTFFEYKNVDWDAVGKQYRAKITKGINSGELFNLCSDMLKELKDGHTNLINASDVSRYWIWEKYPINYDERLIDEHYLNFEYKRTSGIKYQILSSNIG
;
A
#
# COMPACT_ATOMS: atom_id res chain seq x y z
N MET A 1 36.19 -39.44 -5.03
CA MET A 1 35.92 -38.28 -4.15
C MET A 1 35.79 -36.97 -4.93
N LYS A 2 36.80 -36.53 -5.70
CA LYS A 2 36.74 -35.24 -6.44
C LYS A 2 35.56 -35.13 -7.43
N LYS A 3 35.27 -36.18 -8.21
CA LYS A 3 34.13 -36.21 -9.15
C LYS A 3 32.77 -36.11 -8.45
N ALA A 4 32.60 -36.77 -7.30
CA ALA A 4 31.38 -36.69 -6.50
C ALA A 4 31.19 -35.28 -5.91
N LEU A 5 32.27 -34.64 -5.46
CA LEU A 5 32.24 -33.25 -4.99
C LEU A 5 31.83 -32.26 -6.09
N HIS A 6 32.30 -32.47 -7.33
CA HIS A 6 31.92 -31.62 -8.48
C HIS A 6 30.45 -31.81 -8.86
N ILE A 7 29.93 -33.04 -8.81
CA ILE A 7 28.52 -33.34 -9.06
C ILE A 7 27.64 -32.69 -7.99
N VAL A 8 28.04 -32.75 -6.71
CA VAL A 8 27.32 -32.08 -5.62
C VAL A 8 27.32 -30.56 -5.80
N LEU A 9 28.46 -29.94 -6.14
CA LEU A 9 28.56 -28.50 -6.42
C LEU A 9 27.72 -28.07 -7.63
N LEU A 10 27.73 -28.83 -8.72
CA LEU A 10 26.91 -28.55 -9.91
C LEU A 10 25.41 -28.68 -9.62
N SER A 11 25.02 -29.68 -8.82
CA SER A 11 23.63 -29.82 -8.38
C SER A 11 23.22 -28.65 -7.48
N ALA A 12 24.03 -28.28 -6.48
CA ALA A 12 23.73 -27.15 -5.59
C ALA A 12 23.60 -25.82 -6.37
N MET A 13 24.42 -25.60 -7.40
CA MET A 13 24.32 -24.41 -8.27
C MET A 13 23.01 -24.38 -9.08
N ALA A 14 22.54 -25.54 -9.56
CA ALA A 14 21.28 -25.64 -10.29
C ALA A 14 20.05 -25.41 -9.38
N TRP A 15 20.12 -25.83 -8.12
CA TRP A 15 19.07 -25.55 -7.13
C TRP A 15 19.02 -24.08 -6.73
N ILE A 16 20.18 -23.42 -6.58
CA ILE A 16 20.25 -21.97 -6.30
C ILE A 16 19.72 -21.15 -7.49
N ALA A 17 20.01 -21.55 -8.73
CA ALA A 17 19.50 -20.87 -9.91
C ALA A 17 17.96 -20.98 -10.06
N SER A 18 17.37 -22.09 -9.61
CA SER A 18 15.90 -22.27 -9.62
C SER A 18 15.19 -21.56 -8.46
N ALA A 19 15.92 -21.15 -7.41
CA ALA A 19 15.36 -20.44 -6.26
C ALA A 19 15.11 -18.94 -6.53
N CYS A 20 15.55 -18.43 -7.69
CA CYS A 20 15.32 -17.07 -8.14
C CYS A 20 14.21 -17.06 -9.21
N SER A 21 13.04 -17.61 -8.90
CA SER A 21 11.84 -17.42 -9.73
C SER A 21 11.05 -16.25 -9.19
N GLU A 22 10.89 -15.20 -9.97
CA GLU A 22 9.98 -14.10 -9.65
C GLU A 22 8.55 -14.61 -9.70
N GLN A 23 7.75 -14.33 -8.67
CA GLN A 23 6.35 -14.70 -8.68
C GLN A 23 5.65 -13.89 -9.78
N THR A 24 5.07 -14.58 -10.75
CA THR A 24 4.37 -13.94 -11.87
C THR A 24 2.86 -14.08 -11.68
N PHE A 25 2.15 -13.01 -12.03
CA PHE A 25 0.69 -12.96 -12.00
C PHE A 25 0.16 -12.71 -13.41
N SER A 26 -1.01 -13.27 -13.73
CA SER A 26 -1.69 -12.99 -14.99
C SER A 26 -2.14 -11.53 -15.04
N ASN A 27 -2.05 -10.90 -16.22
CA ASN A 27 -2.62 -9.58 -16.43
C ASN A 27 -4.10 -9.66 -16.80
N ASP A 28 -4.88 -10.22 -15.88
CA ASP A 28 -6.34 -10.26 -15.91
C ASP A 28 -6.89 -9.83 -14.55
N ALA A 29 -8.21 -9.78 -14.39
CA ALA A 29 -8.82 -9.27 -13.17
C ALA A 29 -8.44 -10.09 -11.93
N GLU A 30 -8.34 -11.40 -12.11
CA GLU A 30 -8.00 -12.36 -11.07
C GLU A 30 -6.54 -12.24 -10.66
N GLY A 31 -5.61 -12.28 -11.61
CA GLY A 31 -4.19 -12.16 -11.35
C GLY A 31 -3.79 -10.80 -10.80
N ASN A 32 -4.42 -9.70 -11.24
CA ASN A 32 -4.17 -8.37 -10.66
C ASN A 32 -4.67 -8.27 -9.21
N PHE A 33 -5.80 -8.90 -8.89
CA PHE A 33 -6.27 -8.99 -7.50
C PHE A 33 -5.32 -9.82 -6.66
N ASP A 34 -4.96 -11.02 -7.13
CA ASP A 34 -4.10 -11.96 -6.41
C ASP A 34 -2.71 -11.35 -6.18
N ALA A 35 -2.18 -10.61 -7.15
CA ALA A 35 -0.96 -9.81 -7.01
C ALA A 35 -1.07 -8.78 -5.89
N LEU A 36 -2.11 -7.94 -5.91
CA LEU A 36 -2.32 -6.91 -4.89
C LEU A 36 -2.45 -7.53 -3.49
N TRP A 37 -3.29 -8.56 -3.36
CA TRP A 37 -3.50 -9.21 -2.08
C TRP A 37 -2.20 -9.79 -1.51
N THR A 38 -1.40 -10.45 -2.36
CA THR A 38 -0.11 -11.07 -2.00
C THR A 38 0.92 -10.02 -1.59
N ILE A 39 1.04 -8.92 -2.35
CA ILE A 39 1.96 -7.81 -2.02
C ILE A 39 1.67 -7.25 -0.63
N LEU A 40 0.38 -7.11 -0.27
CA LEU A 40 -0.01 -6.65 1.06
C LEU A 40 0.26 -7.73 2.12
N ASP A 41 -0.04 -9.00 1.83
CA ASP A 41 0.21 -10.12 2.75
C ASP A 41 1.71 -10.21 3.13
N GLU A 42 2.60 -10.03 2.16
CA GLU A 42 4.05 -10.19 2.36
C GLU A 42 4.74 -8.94 2.94
N HIS A 43 4.15 -7.76 2.82
CA HIS A 43 4.84 -6.49 3.11
C HIS A 43 4.11 -5.55 4.06
N TYR A 44 2.80 -5.74 4.28
CA TYR A 44 2.05 -4.90 5.20
C TYR A 44 2.20 -5.37 6.65
N THR A 45 2.71 -4.49 7.51
CA THR A 45 3.17 -4.87 8.86
C THR A 45 2.15 -4.65 9.97
N PHE A 46 0.98 -4.09 9.66
CA PHE A 46 0.02 -3.63 10.67
C PHE A 46 -1.25 -4.50 10.78
N PHE A 47 -1.31 -5.68 10.16
CA PHE A 47 -2.49 -6.55 10.24
C PHE A 47 -2.84 -6.91 11.69
N GLU A 48 -1.87 -7.40 12.45
CA GLU A 48 -2.05 -7.81 13.86
C GLU A 48 -2.47 -6.61 14.72
N TYR A 49 -1.77 -5.48 14.58
CA TYR A 49 -2.07 -4.25 15.31
C TYR A 49 -3.52 -3.77 15.07
N LYS A 50 -4.02 -3.96 13.84
CA LYS A 50 -5.37 -3.55 13.45
C LYS A 50 -6.42 -4.65 13.63
N ASN A 51 -6.02 -5.82 14.11
CA ASN A 51 -6.86 -7.00 14.24
C ASN A 51 -7.61 -7.33 12.93
N VAL A 52 -6.87 -7.32 11.82
CA VAL A 52 -7.38 -7.64 10.48
C VAL A 52 -6.96 -9.06 10.11
N ASP A 53 -7.94 -9.92 9.85
CA ASP A 53 -7.74 -11.24 9.25
C ASP A 53 -7.62 -11.07 7.72
N TRP A 54 -6.38 -10.94 7.24
CA TRP A 54 -6.13 -10.64 5.83
C TRP A 54 -6.53 -11.80 4.89
N ASP A 55 -6.41 -13.05 5.36
CA ASP A 55 -6.88 -14.24 4.65
C ASP A 55 -8.40 -14.22 4.45
N ALA A 56 -9.15 -13.88 5.50
CA ALA A 56 -10.61 -13.77 5.41
C ALA A 56 -11.04 -12.64 4.47
N VAL A 57 -10.37 -11.48 4.56
CA VAL A 57 -10.60 -10.35 3.65
C VAL A 57 -10.32 -10.75 2.20
N GLY A 58 -9.18 -11.39 1.94
CA GLY A 58 -8.83 -11.89 0.60
C GLY A 58 -9.89 -12.79 0.02
N LYS A 59 -10.31 -13.82 0.78
CA LYS A 59 -11.38 -14.75 0.35
C LYS A 59 -12.69 -14.04 0.06
N GLN A 60 -13.10 -13.10 0.93
CA GLN A 60 -14.35 -12.36 0.77
C GLN A 60 -14.36 -11.51 -0.49
N TYR A 61 -13.28 -10.77 -0.77
CA TYR A 61 -13.23 -9.87 -1.92
C TYR A 61 -12.92 -10.61 -3.22
N ARG A 62 -12.09 -11.66 -3.18
CA ARG A 62 -11.82 -12.52 -4.34
C ARG A 62 -13.09 -13.13 -4.91
N ALA A 63 -14.00 -13.58 -4.04
CA ALA A 63 -15.28 -14.16 -4.44
C ALA A 63 -16.23 -13.19 -5.14
N LYS A 64 -15.99 -11.87 -5.06
CA LYS A 64 -16.79 -10.83 -5.74
C LYS A 64 -16.32 -10.56 -7.17
N ILE A 65 -15.19 -11.12 -7.60
CA ILE A 65 -14.73 -11.01 -8.99
C ILE A 65 -15.63 -11.88 -9.87
N THR A 66 -16.38 -11.24 -10.76
CA THR A 66 -17.29 -11.91 -11.70
C THR A 66 -16.72 -11.92 -13.11
N LYS A 67 -17.24 -12.83 -13.94
CA LYS A 67 -16.90 -12.88 -15.35
C LYS A 67 -17.35 -11.59 -16.05
N GLY A 68 -16.39 -10.83 -16.57
CA GLY A 68 -16.66 -9.58 -17.29
C GLY A 68 -16.56 -8.31 -16.45
N ILE A 69 -16.07 -8.40 -15.20
CA ILE A 69 -15.70 -7.22 -14.41
C ILE A 69 -14.74 -6.34 -15.23
N ASN A 70 -15.05 -5.05 -15.31
CA ASN A 70 -14.17 -4.10 -16.01
C ASN A 70 -13.08 -3.54 -15.06
N SER A 71 -12.11 -2.84 -15.63
CA SER A 71 -10.96 -2.33 -14.86
C SER A 71 -11.34 -1.32 -13.78
N GLY A 72 -12.38 -0.50 -14.01
CA GLY A 72 -12.89 0.45 -13.01
C GLY A 72 -13.61 -0.25 -11.86
N GLU A 73 -14.44 -1.26 -12.17
CA GLU A 73 -15.09 -2.09 -11.16
C GLU A 73 -14.07 -2.88 -10.33
N LEU A 74 -13.05 -3.45 -10.97
CA LEU A 74 -11.95 -4.12 -10.28
C LEU A 74 -11.17 -3.15 -9.39
N PHE A 75 -10.88 -1.94 -9.88
CA PHE A 75 -10.21 -0.91 -9.08
C PHE A 75 -11.03 -0.55 -7.83
N ASN A 76 -12.35 -0.37 -7.98
CA ASN A 76 -13.23 -0.09 -6.84
C ASN A 76 -13.28 -1.26 -5.86
N LEU A 77 -13.37 -2.49 -6.36
CA LEU A 77 -13.34 -3.70 -5.54
C LEU A 77 -12.05 -3.80 -4.70
N CYS A 78 -10.89 -3.64 -5.35
CA CYS A 78 -9.60 -3.63 -4.67
C CYS A 78 -9.46 -2.45 -3.71
N SER A 79 -9.99 -1.29 -4.08
CA SER A 79 -10.03 -0.10 -3.20
C SER A 79 -10.82 -0.38 -1.92
N ASP A 80 -11.97 -1.04 -2.03
CA ASP A 80 -12.79 -1.41 -0.88
C ASP A 80 -12.09 -2.47 0.00
N MET A 81 -11.40 -3.44 -0.61
CA MET A 81 -10.55 -4.38 0.13
C MET A 81 -9.49 -3.65 0.96
N LEU A 82 -8.80 -2.66 0.39
CA LEU A 82 -7.80 -1.87 1.11
C LEU A 82 -8.40 -0.99 2.23
N LYS A 83 -9.69 -0.63 2.17
CA LYS A 83 -10.36 0.11 3.26
C LYS A 83 -10.55 -0.73 4.52
N GLU A 84 -10.53 -2.06 4.42
CA GLU A 84 -10.54 -2.95 5.60
C GLU A 84 -9.32 -2.73 6.49
N LEU A 85 -8.19 -2.29 5.90
CA LEU A 85 -6.97 -1.92 6.62
C LEU A 85 -7.15 -0.64 7.46
N LYS A 86 -8.21 0.13 7.23
CA LYS A 86 -8.46 1.42 7.91
C LYS A 86 -7.20 2.31 7.94
N ASP A 87 -6.48 2.35 6.82
CA ASP A 87 -5.18 3.02 6.70
C ASP A 87 -5.23 4.19 5.72
N GLY A 88 -5.01 5.41 6.22
CA GLY A 88 -4.97 6.60 5.38
C GLY A 88 -3.75 6.68 4.45
N HIS A 89 -2.73 5.85 4.64
CA HIS A 89 -1.47 5.87 3.88
C HIS A 89 -1.33 4.68 2.92
N THR A 90 -2.31 3.77 2.88
CA THR A 90 -2.34 2.69 1.90
C THR A 90 -3.25 3.08 0.76
N ASN A 91 -2.69 3.22 -0.44
CA ASN A 91 -3.42 3.68 -1.62
C ASN A 91 -3.12 2.76 -2.81
N LEU A 92 -4.14 2.51 -3.62
CA LEU A 92 -4.04 1.91 -4.96
C LEU A 92 -4.18 3.02 -5.98
N ILE A 93 -3.28 3.06 -6.97
CA ILE A 93 -3.23 4.12 -7.97
C ILE A 93 -3.40 3.51 -9.35
N ASN A 94 -4.28 4.08 -10.16
CA ASN A 94 -4.32 3.83 -11.60
C ASN A 94 -4.28 5.16 -12.37
N ALA A 95 -4.41 5.11 -13.70
CA ALA A 95 -4.33 6.30 -14.54
C ALA A 95 -5.46 7.32 -14.31
N SER A 96 -6.57 6.91 -13.70
CA SER A 96 -7.78 7.71 -13.56
C SER A 96 -8.09 8.11 -12.11
N ASP A 97 -7.60 7.38 -11.12
CA ASP A 97 -7.96 7.61 -9.72
C ASP A 97 -6.92 7.03 -8.72
N VAL A 98 -7.06 7.46 -7.45
CA VAL A 98 -6.29 7.02 -6.29
C VAL A 98 -7.24 6.59 -5.18
N SER A 99 -7.17 5.32 -4.76
CA SER A 99 -7.99 4.80 -3.66
C SER A 99 -7.56 5.42 -2.34
N ARG A 100 -8.53 5.72 -1.47
CA ARG A 100 -8.30 6.46 -0.21
C ARG A 100 -9.15 5.90 0.92
N TYR A 101 -8.58 5.82 2.11
CA TYR A 101 -9.32 5.69 3.37
C TYR A 101 -9.17 6.99 4.18
N TRP A 102 -9.98 7.99 3.84
CA TRP A 102 -9.96 9.30 4.50
C TRP A 102 -10.92 9.33 5.69
N ILE A 103 -10.48 8.75 6.81
CA ILE A 103 -11.26 8.81 8.05
C ILE A 103 -11.52 10.25 8.53
N TRP A 104 -10.63 11.18 8.16
CA TRP A 104 -10.70 12.61 8.50
C TRP A 104 -11.94 13.31 7.94
N GLU A 105 -12.49 12.85 6.81
CA GLU A 105 -13.72 13.42 6.25
C GLU A 105 -14.97 13.14 7.11
N LYS A 106 -14.88 12.16 8.03
CA LYS A 106 -15.98 11.84 8.95
C LYS A 106 -16.11 12.82 10.11
N TYR A 107 -15.13 13.70 10.30
CA TYR A 107 -15.08 14.63 11.42
C TYR A 107 -15.03 16.07 10.90
N PRO A 108 -15.64 17.04 11.61
CA PRO A 108 -15.51 18.43 11.25
C PRO A 108 -14.04 18.87 11.35
N ILE A 109 -13.63 19.72 10.42
CA ILE A 109 -12.33 20.37 10.46
C ILE A 109 -12.23 21.13 11.79
N ASN A 110 -11.23 20.78 12.61
CA ASN A 110 -10.98 21.37 13.92
C ASN A 110 -9.78 22.34 13.91
N TYR A 111 -9.41 22.82 12.73
CA TYR A 111 -8.23 23.63 12.47
C TYR A 111 -8.55 24.73 11.46
N ASP A 112 -8.12 25.96 11.73
CA ASP A 112 -8.23 27.08 10.79
C ASP A 112 -6.83 27.41 10.23
N GLU A 113 -6.63 27.10 8.95
CA GLU A 113 -5.35 27.34 8.28
C GLU A 113 -4.99 28.82 8.20
N ARG A 114 -6.00 29.69 8.01
CA ARG A 114 -5.79 31.12 7.91
C ARG A 114 -5.33 31.68 9.26
N LEU A 115 -5.91 31.20 10.35
CA LEU A 115 -5.52 31.62 11.70
C LEU A 115 -4.04 31.30 11.99
N ILE A 116 -3.55 30.12 11.59
CA ILE A 116 -2.12 29.78 11.75
C ILE A 116 -1.24 30.61 10.83
N ASP A 117 -1.60 30.69 9.55
CA ASP A 117 -0.83 31.43 8.56
C ASP A 117 -0.69 32.91 8.96
N GLU A 118 -1.77 33.51 9.49
CA GLU A 118 -1.82 34.93 9.86
C GLU A 118 -1.16 35.23 11.22
N HIS A 119 -1.48 34.47 12.26
CA HIS A 119 -1.12 34.84 13.63
C HIS A 119 0.09 34.09 14.20
N TYR A 120 0.49 32.97 13.60
CA TYR A 120 1.62 32.17 14.07
C TYR A 120 2.80 32.22 13.11
N LEU A 121 2.53 32.08 11.81
CA LEU A 121 3.56 32.05 10.77
C LEU A 121 3.75 33.41 10.07
N ASN A 122 2.82 34.36 10.24
CA ASN A 122 2.85 35.68 9.59
C ASN A 122 3.01 35.61 8.06
N PHE A 123 2.55 34.53 7.42
CA PHE A 123 2.76 34.21 6.00
C PHE A 123 4.23 34.04 5.56
N GLU A 124 5.18 33.97 6.50
CA GLU A 124 6.63 33.87 6.23
C GLU A 124 7.15 32.41 6.28
N TYR A 125 6.25 31.44 6.13
CA TYR A 125 6.60 30.02 6.19
C TYR A 125 7.24 29.52 4.89
N LYS A 126 8.06 28.49 5.01
CA LYS A 126 8.56 27.70 3.90
C LYS A 126 7.64 26.50 3.67
N ARG A 127 7.67 25.96 2.46
CA ARG A 127 6.95 24.74 2.09
C ARG A 127 7.92 23.68 1.59
N THR A 128 7.71 22.44 2.02
CA THR A 128 8.34 21.26 1.45
C THR A 128 7.30 20.14 1.41
N SER A 129 7.09 19.54 0.23
CA SER A 129 5.98 18.63 -0.01
C SER A 129 4.64 19.22 0.51
N GLY A 130 3.82 18.43 1.20
CA GLY A 130 2.57 18.88 1.81
C GLY A 130 2.71 19.59 3.17
N ILE A 131 3.92 20.03 3.56
CA ILE A 131 4.20 20.58 4.90
C ILE A 131 4.61 22.05 4.79
N LYS A 132 3.97 22.90 5.63
CA LYS A 132 4.41 24.26 5.93
C LYS A 132 5.28 24.27 7.19
N TYR A 133 6.38 25.02 7.19
CA TYR A 133 7.27 25.10 8.35
C TYR A 133 7.98 26.45 8.46
N GLN A 134 8.32 26.84 9.70
CA GLN A 134 9.06 28.06 10.03
C GLN A 134 9.72 27.89 11.41
N ILE A 135 10.85 28.57 11.63
CA ILE A 135 11.41 28.74 12.98
C ILE A 135 10.74 29.96 13.60
N LEU A 136 10.06 29.80 14.74
CA LEU A 136 9.41 30.90 15.45
C LEU A 136 10.46 31.87 16.01
N SER A 137 10.11 33.16 16.09
CA SER A 137 11.03 34.23 16.52
C SER A 137 11.56 34.07 17.95
N SER A 138 10.81 33.38 18.82
CA SER A 138 11.23 33.02 20.17
C SER A 138 12.29 31.90 20.20
N ASN A 139 12.53 31.22 19.07
CA ASN A 139 13.25 29.93 18.99
C ASN A 139 12.71 28.86 19.94
N ILE A 140 11.43 28.97 20.33
CA ILE A 140 10.73 27.97 21.15
C ILE A 140 9.58 27.45 20.29
N GLY A 141 9.64 26.17 19.94
CA GLY A 141 8.66 25.46 19.10
C GLY A 141 9.03 24.00 18.97
#